data_AF-A0A2N2NFW0-F1
#
_entry.id   AF-A0A2N2NFW0-F1
#
_cell.length_a   1.000
_cell.length_b   1.000
_cell.length_c   1.000
_cell.angle_alpha   90.00
_cell.angle_beta   90.00
_cell.angle_gamma   90.00
#
_symmetry.space_group_name_H-M   'P 1'
#
loop_
_entity.id
_entity.type
_entity.pdbx_description
1 polymer ?
#
loop_
_entity_poly.entity_id
_entity_poly.type
_entity_poly.pdbx_seq_one_letter_code
_entity_poly.pdbx_strand_id
1 'polypeptide(L)'
;MRRNILITLFIFVFLLSACQPTVVPEIEAPMIEPIVTEPTAIPELTALPEPTEEVIPVEEEDQTPVLELIGPDGTISFTIADLKKLPASKGMAGIKSSTGKITLPNTFTGVALQDLADLMGGLDEFMGINIVAEDGYSISYSYDQIMNGNYIAYNPVSGDELKTHDPLSAIIAYEMNGEPLNVDMDGSLRLVIISEKDDQVTDGHWSIKWVNKVEVRPMIMDWVLAVDGAIETEIDRASFESCVSCHEATWTDDVGQVWKGIELWRLMGYADDAVKHEGWSYDVKLAKAGYDVRIVAADGFETTVWSDDADRNHEWIVAMLVDDAQLEEKNFPLKFVGIGLEKKQMVGGIALIELMVPALEEVVEVEETEAAQIVDLTGAQFVISGLVNTVTGFKEETLRALEVVTITADHPKSGTAEYEGVRLSELFELVGIKDGATTLVITANDGFNAEVSLADVLAVPDSLLGFTETAGEFTMVMPGLPSNTWVKGVVSIEVK
;
A
#
# COMPACT_ATOMS: atom_id res chain seq x y z
N MET A 1 -34.34 -20.21 61.08
CA MET A 1 -35.48 -19.27 60.94
C MET A 1 -35.86 -19.25 59.46
N ARG A 2 -37.10 -19.60 59.05
CA ARG A 2 -38.32 -18.75 59.01
C ARG A 2 -38.10 -17.48 58.13
N ARG A 3 -38.92 -17.18 57.11
CA ARG A 3 -40.17 -17.81 56.60
C ARG A 3 -40.55 -17.28 55.20
N ASN A 4 -41.36 -18.04 54.44
CA ASN A 4 -41.94 -17.72 53.13
C ASN A 4 -42.96 -16.54 53.15
N ILE A 5 -43.34 -16.03 51.95
CA ILE A 5 -44.67 -15.59 51.42
C ILE A 5 -44.44 -14.56 50.29
N LEU A 6 -44.91 -14.59 49.02
CA LEU A 6 -46.10 -15.07 48.26
C LEU A 6 -47.10 -13.95 47.84
N ILE A 7 -47.25 -13.78 46.50
CA ILE A 7 -48.46 -13.44 45.69
C ILE A 7 -49.00 -11.98 45.62
N THR A 8 -49.15 -11.48 44.37
CA THR A 8 -50.42 -11.03 43.67
C THR A 8 -50.02 -10.49 42.27
N LEU A 9 -50.53 -10.84 41.07
CA LEU A 9 -51.61 -11.69 40.53
C LEU A 9 -52.96 -11.03 40.11
N PHE A 10 -53.01 -10.49 38.88
CA PHE A 10 -54.21 -10.32 38.01
C PHE A 10 -53.68 -10.21 36.56
N ILE A 11 -53.86 -11.16 35.62
CA ILE A 11 -55.07 -11.77 35.02
C ILE A 11 -55.91 -10.77 34.21
N PHE A 12 -55.76 -10.82 32.88
CA PHE A 12 -56.91 -10.91 31.99
C PHE A 12 -56.59 -11.84 30.80
N VAL A 13 -57.40 -12.89 30.66
CA VAL A 13 -57.45 -13.83 29.53
C VAL A 13 -58.87 -13.75 29.00
N PHE A 14 -59.10 -13.81 27.68
CA PHE A 14 -60.30 -14.33 27.00
C PHE A 14 -60.14 -14.05 25.48
N LEU A 15 -60.41 -14.94 24.51
CA LEU A 15 -60.41 -16.42 24.52
C LEU A 15 -60.51 -16.96 23.05
N LEU A 16 -59.67 -17.96 22.72
CA LEU A 16 -59.87 -19.13 21.83
C LEU A 16 -60.23 -19.06 20.31
N SER A 17 -59.72 -20.12 19.65
CA SER A 17 -60.20 -20.83 18.44
C SER A 17 -59.83 -20.26 17.07
N ALA A 18 -58.91 -20.82 16.26
CA ALA A 18 -58.53 -22.21 15.93
C ALA A 18 -59.51 -22.98 15.02
N CYS A 19 -59.14 -23.15 13.75
CA CYS A 19 -58.91 -24.46 13.10
C CYS A 19 -58.29 -24.30 11.70
N GLN A 20 -57.56 -25.33 11.24
CA GLN A 20 -56.83 -25.35 9.95
C GLN A 20 -57.68 -25.99 8.80
N PRO A 21 -57.14 -26.58 7.70
CA PRO A 21 -57.41 -26.07 6.36
C PRO A 21 -58.09 -27.11 5.42
N THR A 22 -58.51 -26.68 4.23
CA THR A 22 -58.84 -27.63 3.14
C THR A 22 -58.54 -27.06 1.75
N VAL A 23 -58.37 -27.96 0.78
CA VAL A 23 -57.70 -27.81 -0.51
C VAL A 23 -58.71 -27.95 -1.67
N VAL A 24 -58.65 -27.02 -2.65
CA VAL A 24 -58.92 -27.13 -4.12
C VAL A 24 -60.25 -27.78 -4.60
N PRO A 25 -60.92 -27.18 -5.61
CA PRO A 25 -60.90 -27.76 -6.95
C PRO A 25 -60.61 -26.76 -8.08
N GLU A 26 -59.91 -27.28 -9.08
CA GLU A 26 -59.72 -26.77 -10.44
C GLU A 26 -60.96 -27.08 -11.30
N ILE A 27 -61.38 -26.17 -12.20
CA ILE A 27 -62.40 -26.44 -13.23
C ILE A 27 -62.02 -25.70 -14.53
N GLU A 28 -62.13 -26.42 -15.65
CA GLU A 28 -61.78 -26.00 -17.02
C GLU A 28 -62.77 -25.01 -17.68
N ALA A 29 -62.37 -24.52 -18.85
CA ALA A 29 -63.11 -23.58 -19.70
C ALA A 29 -64.32 -24.19 -20.46
N PRO A 30 -65.10 -23.34 -21.16
CA PRO A 30 -65.87 -23.76 -22.33
C PRO A 30 -65.34 -23.12 -23.63
N MET A 31 -65.08 -23.96 -24.64
CA MET A 31 -65.07 -23.53 -26.04
C MET A 31 -66.52 -23.38 -26.56
N ILE A 32 -66.79 -22.35 -27.36
CA ILE A 32 -67.86 -22.37 -28.38
C ILE A 32 -67.32 -21.67 -29.65
N GLU A 33 -67.44 -22.35 -30.80
CA GLU A 33 -67.02 -21.89 -32.14
C GLU A 33 -68.14 -21.08 -32.85
N PRO A 34 -68.17 -20.94 -34.20
CA PRO A 34 -67.65 -19.74 -34.86
C PRO A 34 -68.72 -19.01 -35.70
N ILE A 35 -68.42 -17.80 -36.18
CA ILE A 35 -69.18 -17.18 -37.28
C ILE A 35 -68.22 -16.60 -38.31
N VAL A 36 -68.34 -17.09 -39.56
CA VAL A 36 -67.68 -16.58 -40.76
C VAL A 36 -68.77 -16.27 -41.78
N THR A 37 -68.85 -15.03 -42.27
CA THR A 37 -69.29 -14.70 -43.64
C THR A 37 -68.83 -13.29 -44.05
N GLU A 38 -67.99 -13.25 -45.07
CA GLU A 38 -67.70 -12.17 -46.03
C GLU A 38 -68.95 -11.83 -46.92
N PRO A 39 -68.89 -10.95 -47.95
CA PRO A 39 -67.91 -9.89 -48.31
C PRO A 39 -68.55 -8.55 -48.81
N THR A 40 -67.70 -7.65 -49.31
CA THR A 40 -67.94 -6.70 -50.45
C THR A 40 -68.19 -5.21 -50.12
N ALA A 41 -67.15 -4.37 -50.30
CA ALA A 41 -67.09 -3.41 -51.43
C ALA A 41 -65.74 -2.64 -51.47
N ILE A 42 -65.10 -2.63 -52.65
CA ILE A 42 -63.97 -1.77 -53.07
C ILE A 42 -64.45 -1.16 -54.40
N PRO A 43 -64.43 0.18 -54.62
CA PRO A 43 -63.22 0.98 -54.96
C PRO A 43 -63.02 2.18 -54.01
N GLU A 44 -61.88 2.90 -54.00
CA GLU A 44 -61.17 3.50 -55.14
C GLU A 44 -59.67 3.73 -54.84
N LEU A 45 -58.80 3.68 -55.87
CA LEU A 45 -57.37 3.95 -55.71
C LEU A 45 -57.09 5.46 -55.73
N THR A 46 -56.42 6.02 -54.70
CA THR A 46 -55.35 7.03 -54.86
C THR A 46 -54.64 7.36 -53.54
N ALA A 47 -53.46 6.78 -53.32
CA ALA A 47 -52.28 7.39 -52.70
C ALA A 47 -51.16 6.34 -52.64
N LEU A 48 -49.98 6.67 -53.13
CA LEU A 48 -48.77 5.89 -52.86
C LEU A 48 -48.32 6.28 -51.44
N PRO A 49 -48.13 5.34 -50.48
CA PRO A 49 -47.48 5.70 -49.24
C PRO A 49 -46.03 6.09 -49.52
N GLU A 50 -45.58 7.17 -48.88
CA GLU A 50 -44.17 7.57 -48.85
C GLU A 50 -43.32 6.44 -48.24
N PRO A 51 -42.01 6.34 -48.57
CA PRO A 51 -41.17 5.30 -48.00
C PRO A 51 -41.15 5.44 -46.48
N THR A 52 -41.54 4.38 -45.78
CA THR A 52 -41.37 4.25 -44.34
C THR A 52 -39.91 4.54 -44.00
N GLU A 53 -39.67 5.60 -43.22
CA GLU A 53 -38.36 5.78 -42.59
C GLU A 53 -38.08 4.53 -41.75
N GLU A 54 -36.97 3.85 -42.04
CA GLU A 54 -36.45 2.84 -41.12
C GLU A 54 -36.16 3.56 -39.80
N VAL A 55 -36.94 3.21 -38.78
CA VAL A 55 -36.66 3.63 -37.41
C VAL A 55 -35.32 3.01 -37.04
N ILE A 56 -34.26 3.80 -37.15
CA ILE A 56 -32.93 3.45 -36.64
C ILE A 56 -33.13 3.04 -35.18
N PRO A 57 -32.64 1.87 -34.74
CA PRO A 57 -32.68 1.53 -33.34
C PRO A 57 -31.90 2.60 -32.57
N VAL A 58 -32.61 3.38 -31.77
CA VAL A 58 -31.97 4.20 -30.74
C VAL A 58 -31.36 3.20 -29.78
N GLU A 59 -30.02 3.21 -29.64
CA GLU A 59 -29.37 2.48 -28.55
C GLU A 59 -29.97 2.97 -27.24
N GLU A 60 -30.53 2.05 -26.44
CA GLU A 60 -30.87 2.35 -25.05
C GLU A 60 -29.55 2.56 -24.30
N GLU A 61 -29.09 3.81 -24.24
CA GLU A 61 -27.96 4.21 -23.39
C GLU A 61 -28.27 3.79 -21.95
N ASP A 62 -27.38 3.03 -21.33
CA ASP A 62 -27.53 2.59 -19.94
C ASP A 62 -27.62 3.81 -19.00
N GLN A 63 -28.79 4.00 -18.40
CA GLN A 63 -29.10 5.11 -17.51
C GLN A 63 -28.67 4.83 -16.04
N THR A 64 -27.93 3.76 -15.79
CA THR A 64 -27.47 3.41 -14.44
C THR A 64 -26.41 4.43 -13.97
N PRO A 65 -26.58 5.06 -12.80
CA PRO A 65 -25.57 5.95 -12.25
C PRO A 65 -24.35 5.15 -11.82
N VAL A 66 -23.16 5.62 -12.22
CA VAL A 66 -21.86 5.00 -11.94
C VAL A 66 -20.98 5.84 -11.03
N LEU A 67 -21.30 7.13 -10.85
CA LEU A 67 -20.56 8.04 -9.98
C LEU A 67 -21.50 8.95 -9.19
N GLU A 68 -21.28 9.05 -7.88
CA GLU A 68 -21.79 10.13 -7.03
C GLU A 68 -20.69 11.18 -6.80
N LEU A 69 -20.89 12.38 -7.33
CA LEU A 69 -20.11 13.55 -6.98
C LEU A 69 -20.81 14.26 -5.81
N ILE A 70 -20.14 14.36 -4.67
CA ILE A 70 -20.66 14.96 -3.44
C ILE A 70 -19.85 16.24 -3.17
N GLY A 71 -20.52 17.34 -2.87
CA GLY A 71 -19.91 18.61 -2.51
C GLY A 71 -20.67 19.31 -1.39
N PRO A 72 -20.22 20.50 -0.94
CA PRO A 72 -20.86 21.24 0.15
C PRO A 72 -22.31 21.64 -0.15
N ASP A 73 -22.63 21.90 -1.42
CA ASP A 73 -23.96 22.32 -1.87
C ASP A 73 -24.90 21.17 -2.30
N GLY A 74 -24.43 19.91 -2.30
CA GLY A 74 -25.27 18.74 -2.58
C GLY A 74 -24.57 17.57 -3.27
N THR A 75 -25.36 16.74 -3.95
CA THR A 75 -24.88 15.54 -4.66
C THR A 75 -25.40 15.52 -6.09
N ILE A 76 -24.53 15.16 -7.05
CA ILE A 76 -24.85 14.93 -8.45
C ILE A 76 -24.50 13.46 -8.76
N SER A 77 -25.44 12.73 -9.36
CA SER A 77 -25.17 11.37 -9.86
C SER A 77 -24.98 11.40 -11.38
N PHE A 78 -23.94 10.73 -11.88
CA PHE A 78 -23.63 10.66 -13.31
C PHE A 78 -23.78 9.25 -13.85
N THR A 79 -24.33 9.13 -15.06
CA THR A 79 -24.19 7.95 -15.92
C THR A 79 -22.88 8.01 -16.71
N ILE A 80 -22.46 6.90 -17.34
CA ILE A 80 -21.31 6.91 -18.28
C ILE A 80 -21.56 7.90 -19.44
N ALA A 81 -22.80 7.98 -19.93
CA ALA A 81 -23.18 8.91 -20.98
C ALA A 81 -23.03 10.37 -20.53
N ASP A 82 -23.27 10.69 -19.25
CA ASP A 82 -23.10 12.05 -18.73
C ASP A 82 -21.63 12.42 -18.51
N LEU A 83 -20.80 11.50 -18.01
CA LEU A 83 -19.36 11.71 -17.89
C LEU A 83 -18.72 11.97 -19.27
N LYS A 84 -19.18 11.27 -20.32
CA LYS A 84 -18.73 11.49 -21.71
C LYS A 84 -19.17 12.83 -22.32
N LYS A 85 -20.05 13.61 -21.66
CA LYS A 85 -20.44 14.97 -22.08
C LYS A 85 -19.59 16.06 -21.39
N LEU A 86 -18.83 15.72 -20.34
CA LEU A 86 -17.91 16.63 -19.65
C LEU A 86 -16.60 16.78 -20.45
N PRO A 87 -15.74 17.77 -20.12
CA PRO A 87 -14.41 17.87 -20.72
C PRO A 87 -13.61 16.57 -20.55
N ALA A 88 -13.14 16.03 -21.67
CA ALA A 88 -12.39 14.78 -21.67
C ALA A 88 -10.88 15.06 -21.59
N SER A 89 -10.26 14.60 -20.50
CA SER A 89 -8.81 14.54 -20.31
C SER A 89 -8.28 13.18 -20.77
N LYS A 90 -7.10 13.20 -21.39
CA LYS A 90 -6.45 12.02 -21.97
C LYS A 90 -4.95 12.10 -21.81
N GLY A 91 -4.35 10.99 -21.41
CA GLY A 91 -2.90 10.88 -21.25
C GLY A 91 -2.47 9.44 -20.97
N MET A 92 -1.19 9.26 -20.67
CA MET A 92 -0.60 7.99 -20.32
C MET A 92 -0.63 7.81 -18.80
N ALA A 93 -1.01 6.64 -18.30
CA ALA A 93 -0.89 6.31 -16.89
C ALA A 93 -0.41 4.87 -16.71
N GLY A 94 0.60 4.69 -15.87
CA GLY A 94 1.08 3.40 -15.37
C GLY A 94 1.31 3.49 -13.87
N ILE A 95 1.64 2.37 -13.24
CA ILE A 95 1.85 2.33 -11.78
C ILE A 95 3.10 1.57 -11.36
N LYS A 96 3.76 2.04 -10.29
CA LYS A 96 4.67 1.27 -9.44
C LYS A 96 3.86 0.73 -8.26
N SER A 97 3.76 -0.59 -8.13
CA SER A 97 3.13 -1.20 -6.94
C SER A 97 4.03 -1.10 -5.72
N SER A 98 3.47 -1.25 -4.52
CA SER A 98 4.23 -1.27 -3.25
C SER A 98 5.31 -2.35 -3.16
N THR A 99 5.28 -3.37 -4.03
CA THR A 99 6.34 -4.39 -4.15
C THR A 99 7.33 -4.05 -5.28
N GLY A 100 7.46 -2.78 -5.67
CA GLY A 100 8.34 -2.29 -6.73
C GLY A 100 7.96 -2.67 -8.16
N LYS A 101 7.00 -3.58 -8.38
CA LYS A 101 6.61 -4.04 -9.73
C LYS A 101 5.95 -2.90 -10.50
N ILE A 102 6.51 -2.59 -11.67
CA ILE A 102 5.98 -1.64 -12.65
C ILE A 102 4.88 -2.26 -13.52
N THR A 103 3.81 -1.51 -13.73
CA THR A 103 2.83 -1.69 -14.81
C THR A 103 3.02 -0.54 -15.78
N LEU A 104 3.48 -0.84 -17.00
CA LEU A 104 3.81 0.17 -18.01
C LEU A 104 2.60 1.06 -18.36
N PRO A 105 2.83 2.33 -18.74
CA PRO A 105 1.75 3.25 -19.09
C PRO A 105 0.85 2.75 -20.21
N ASN A 106 -0.46 2.87 -19.98
CA ASN A 106 -1.50 2.70 -20.99
C ASN A 106 -2.16 4.05 -21.24
N THR A 107 -2.83 4.21 -22.39
CA THR A 107 -3.59 5.45 -22.65
C THR A 107 -4.90 5.39 -21.88
N PHE A 108 -5.24 6.40 -21.10
CA PHE A 108 -6.55 6.51 -20.45
C PHE A 108 -7.33 7.72 -20.97
N THR A 109 -8.66 7.67 -20.85
CA THR A 109 -9.54 8.80 -21.17
C THR A 109 -10.66 8.88 -20.14
N GLY A 110 -10.92 10.09 -19.65
CA GLY A 110 -11.75 10.35 -18.47
C GLY A 110 -12.04 11.83 -18.26
N VAL A 111 -12.61 12.17 -17.11
CA VAL A 111 -12.86 13.55 -16.66
C VAL A 111 -11.86 13.92 -15.58
N ALA A 112 -11.26 15.12 -15.62
CA ALA A 112 -10.32 15.53 -14.57
C ALA A 112 -11.01 15.74 -13.23
N LEU A 113 -10.28 15.48 -12.14
CA LEU A 113 -10.75 15.80 -10.79
C LEU A 113 -11.02 17.30 -10.61
N GLN A 114 -10.24 18.16 -11.27
CA GLN A 114 -10.46 19.60 -11.30
C GLN A 114 -11.80 19.95 -11.96
N ASP A 115 -12.09 19.40 -13.15
CA ASP A 115 -13.36 19.63 -13.86
C ASP A 115 -14.57 19.18 -13.02
N LEU A 116 -14.44 18.06 -12.29
CA LEU A 116 -15.48 17.58 -11.37
C LEU A 116 -15.65 18.52 -10.16
N ALA A 117 -14.56 19.04 -9.59
CA ALA A 117 -14.65 19.99 -8.48
C ALA A 117 -15.25 21.34 -8.89
N ASP A 118 -14.97 21.82 -10.11
CA ASP A 118 -15.56 23.05 -10.65
C ASP A 118 -17.10 22.98 -10.73
N LEU A 119 -17.68 21.78 -10.91
CA LEU A 119 -19.13 21.56 -10.84
C LEU A 119 -19.71 21.74 -9.41
N MET A 120 -18.86 21.67 -8.38
CA MET A 120 -19.19 21.88 -6.96
C MET A 120 -18.69 23.23 -6.41
N GLY A 121 -18.31 24.16 -7.29
CA GLY A 121 -17.82 25.50 -6.91
C GLY A 121 -16.30 25.67 -6.96
N GLY A 122 -15.56 24.64 -7.37
CA GLY A 122 -14.11 24.61 -7.43
C GLY A 122 -13.46 24.16 -6.12
N LEU A 123 -12.14 24.33 -6.02
CA LEU A 123 -11.36 24.10 -4.80
C LEU A 123 -10.70 25.41 -4.36
N ASP A 124 -10.58 25.59 -3.05
CA ASP A 124 -9.63 26.53 -2.44
C ASP A 124 -8.52 25.76 -1.71
N GLU A 125 -7.51 26.47 -1.20
CA GLU A 125 -6.33 25.90 -0.54
C GLU A 125 -6.64 25.09 0.74
N PHE A 126 -7.89 25.12 1.25
CA PHE A 126 -8.38 24.34 2.38
C PHE A 126 -9.34 23.21 1.96
N MET A 127 -9.50 22.95 0.66
CA MET A 127 -10.31 21.87 0.11
C MET A 127 -9.46 20.78 -0.54
N GLY A 128 -10.09 19.65 -0.77
CA GLY A 128 -9.56 18.58 -1.60
C GLY A 128 -10.65 17.56 -1.92
N ILE A 129 -10.23 16.44 -2.47
CA ILE A 129 -11.14 15.43 -3.00
C ILE A 129 -10.85 14.09 -2.34
N ASN A 130 -11.86 13.50 -1.71
CA ASN A 130 -11.80 12.11 -1.28
C ASN A 130 -12.47 11.21 -2.31
N ILE A 131 -11.79 10.13 -2.67
CA ILE A 131 -12.26 9.15 -3.65
C ILE A 131 -12.66 7.90 -2.89
N VAL A 132 -13.79 7.30 -3.27
CA VAL A 132 -14.29 6.06 -2.65
C VAL A 132 -14.58 5.03 -3.74
N ALA A 133 -14.16 3.79 -3.48
CA ALA A 133 -14.42 2.62 -4.31
C ALA A 133 -15.54 1.74 -3.76
N GLU A 134 -16.11 0.89 -4.61
CA GLU A 134 -17.16 -0.07 -4.25
C GLU A 134 -16.75 -1.08 -3.16
N ASP A 135 -15.45 -1.39 -3.05
CA ASP A 135 -14.90 -2.28 -2.02
C ASP A 135 -14.70 -1.60 -0.64
N GLY A 136 -14.94 -0.29 -0.56
CA GLY A 136 -14.75 0.52 0.64
C GLY A 136 -13.35 1.13 0.78
N TYR A 137 -12.45 0.92 -0.17
CA TYR A 137 -11.19 1.68 -0.22
C TYR A 137 -11.49 3.18 -0.42
N SER A 138 -10.75 4.03 0.29
CA SER A 138 -10.81 5.48 0.10
C SER A 138 -9.47 6.16 0.36
N ILE A 139 -9.18 7.22 -0.39
CA ILE A 139 -8.00 8.07 -0.21
C ILE A 139 -8.34 9.52 -0.60
N SER A 140 -7.68 10.47 0.04
CA SER A 140 -7.87 11.91 -0.20
C SER A 140 -6.71 12.51 -0.99
N TYR A 141 -7.03 13.47 -1.86
CA TYR A 141 -6.13 14.24 -2.70
C TYR A 141 -6.16 15.71 -2.27
N SER A 142 -5.00 16.33 -2.09
CA SER A 142 -4.87 17.74 -1.68
C SER A 142 -5.17 18.72 -2.81
N TYR A 143 -5.42 19.99 -2.45
CA TYR A 143 -5.50 21.09 -3.41
C TYR A 143 -4.28 21.12 -4.33
N ASP A 144 -3.06 20.96 -3.79
CA ASP A 144 -1.81 20.99 -4.56
C ASP A 144 -1.70 19.83 -5.55
N GLN A 145 -2.05 18.62 -5.13
CA GLN A 145 -2.11 17.43 -6.00
C GLN A 145 -3.10 17.59 -7.15
N ILE A 146 -4.25 18.23 -6.91
CA ILE A 146 -5.30 18.39 -7.92
C ILE A 146 -4.99 19.56 -8.88
N MET A 147 -4.48 20.68 -8.35
CA MET A 147 -4.33 21.94 -9.09
C MET A 147 -2.94 22.14 -9.70
N ASN A 148 -1.89 21.62 -9.06
CA ASN A 148 -0.50 21.76 -9.49
C ASN A 148 0.12 20.44 -9.97
N GLY A 149 -0.56 19.31 -9.81
CA GLY A 149 -0.13 18.02 -10.37
C GLY A 149 1.09 17.41 -9.67
N ASN A 150 1.29 17.74 -8.40
CA ASN A 150 2.43 17.33 -7.57
C ASN A 150 2.22 15.91 -7.01
N TYR A 151 2.80 14.90 -7.65
CA TYR A 151 2.79 13.51 -7.18
C TYR A 151 4.18 12.91 -7.38
N ILE A 152 4.58 12.00 -6.50
CA ILE A 152 5.80 11.22 -6.72
C ILE A 152 5.62 10.37 -7.99
N ALA A 153 6.60 10.48 -8.89
CA ALA A 153 6.63 9.82 -10.18
C ALA A 153 7.94 9.03 -10.35
N TYR A 154 7.87 7.90 -11.06
CA TYR A 154 8.96 6.96 -11.26
C TYR A 154 9.22 6.68 -12.72
N ASN A 155 10.47 6.39 -13.06
CA ASN A 155 10.86 5.93 -14.38
C ASN A 155 10.23 4.54 -14.68
N PRO A 156 9.49 4.33 -15.79
CA PRO A 156 8.82 3.06 -16.08
C PRO A 156 9.77 1.90 -16.42
N VAL A 157 11.06 2.17 -16.64
CA VAL A 157 12.07 1.18 -17.05
C VAL A 157 12.95 0.77 -15.87
N SER A 158 13.48 1.73 -15.10
CA SER A 158 14.32 1.42 -13.92
C SER A 158 13.52 1.32 -12.61
N GLY A 159 12.40 2.02 -12.51
CA GLY A 159 11.62 2.14 -11.26
C GLY A 159 12.13 3.20 -10.29
N ASP A 160 13.20 3.93 -10.65
CA ASP A 160 13.76 5.03 -9.87
C ASP A 160 12.81 6.22 -9.81
N GLU A 161 12.89 7.00 -8.74
CA GLU A 161 12.12 8.24 -8.59
C GLU A 161 12.63 9.36 -9.50
N LEU A 162 11.70 10.09 -10.11
CA LEU A 162 12.00 11.23 -10.97
C LEU A 162 12.13 12.50 -10.13
N LYS A 163 13.36 12.95 -9.86
CA LYS A 163 13.66 14.20 -9.14
C LYS A 163 12.93 15.44 -9.72
N THR A 164 12.58 15.40 -11.01
CA THR A 164 11.69 16.37 -11.67
C THR A 164 10.89 15.67 -12.77
N HIS A 165 9.61 16.03 -12.92
CA HIS A 165 8.75 15.57 -14.02
C HIS A 165 7.80 16.71 -14.47
N ASP A 166 7.14 16.55 -15.62
CA ASP A 166 6.07 17.46 -16.02
C ASP A 166 4.84 17.27 -15.10
N PRO A 167 4.03 18.32 -14.82
CA PRO A 167 2.85 18.21 -13.95
C PRO A 167 1.88 17.11 -14.38
N LEU A 168 1.38 16.34 -13.42
CA LEU A 168 0.42 15.27 -13.68
C LEU A 168 -1.03 15.75 -13.53
N SER A 169 -2.00 14.90 -13.88
CA SER A 169 -3.41 15.18 -13.62
C SER A 169 -4.16 13.92 -13.20
N ALA A 170 -4.91 13.99 -12.10
CA ALA A 170 -5.83 12.93 -11.70
C ALA A 170 -7.12 12.97 -12.53
N ILE A 171 -7.50 11.83 -13.12
CA ILE A 171 -8.74 11.70 -13.89
C ILE A 171 -9.58 10.51 -13.40
N ILE A 172 -10.89 10.64 -13.47
CA ILE A 172 -11.84 9.52 -13.42
C ILE A 172 -11.97 8.97 -14.84
N ALA A 173 -11.24 7.91 -15.13
CA ALA A 173 -11.24 7.25 -16.44
C ALA A 173 -12.45 6.32 -16.60
N TYR A 174 -12.99 6.31 -17.83
CA TYR A 174 -14.02 5.38 -18.31
C TYR A 174 -13.54 4.55 -19.51
N GLU A 175 -12.36 4.87 -20.08
CA GLU A 175 -11.74 4.20 -21.22
C GLU A 175 -10.24 3.94 -20.98
N MET A 176 -9.75 2.79 -21.44
CA MET A 176 -8.34 2.40 -21.48
C MET A 176 -8.00 1.93 -22.90
N ASN A 177 -6.94 2.48 -23.48
CA ASN A 177 -6.48 2.24 -24.86
C ASN A 177 -7.55 2.49 -25.95
N GLY A 178 -8.56 3.32 -25.64
CA GLY A 178 -9.67 3.65 -26.54
C GLY A 178 -10.86 2.69 -26.47
N GLU A 179 -10.81 1.67 -25.61
CA GLU A 179 -11.91 0.75 -25.33
C GLU A 179 -12.48 1.02 -23.92
N PRO A 180 -13.77 0.70 -23.65
CA PRO A 180 -14.33 0.78 -22.30
C PRO A 180 -13.54 -0.05 -21.28
N LEU A 181 -13.53 0.39 -20.02
CA LEU A 181 -12.89 -0.36 -18.92
C LEU A 181 -13.50 -1.76 -18.76
N ASN A 182 -12.66 -2.71 -18.34
CA ASN A 182 -13.11 -4.06 -18.00
C ASN A 182 -13.76 -4.06 -16.62
N VAL A 183 -15.09 -4.16 -16.57
CA VAL A 183 -15.88 -4.07 -15.33
C VAL A 183 -15.41 -5.07 -14.24
N ASP A 184 -15.05 -6.30 -14.62
CA ASP A 184 -14.58 -7.33 -13.68
C ASP A 184 -13.16 -7.07 -13.13
N MET A 185 -12.36 -6.24 -13.81
CA MET A 185 -10.95 -6.00 -13.47
C MET A 185 -10.65 -4.59 -12.97
N ASP A 186 -11.39 -3.58 -13.42
CA ASP A 186 -11.15 -2.16 -13.18
C ASP A 186 -12.40 -1.41 -12.70
N GLY A 187 -13.59 -2.02 -12.85
CA GLY A 187 -14.89 -1.40 -12.63
C GLY A 187 -15.37 -0.57 -13.82
N SER A 188 -16.56 0.04 -13.69
CA SER A 188 -17.08 0.98 -14.68
C SER A 188 -16.26 2.27 -14.77
N LEU A 189 -15.60 2.63 -13.66
CA LEU A 189 -14.74 3.80 -13.53
C LEU A 189 -13.49 3.46 -12.72
N ARG A 190 -12.36 4.03 -13.13
CA ARG A 190 -11.06 3.88 -12.46
C ARG A 190 -10.38 5.24 -12.37
N LEU A 191 -9.86 5.60 -11.21
CA LEU A 191 -8.99 6.76 -11.09
C LEU A 191 -7.56 6.39 -11.51
N VAL A 192 -6.95 7.28 -12.28
CA VAL A 192 -5.55 7.20 -12.71
C VAL A 192 -4.92 8.59 -12.69
N ILE A 193 -3.61 8.63 -12.47
CA ILE A 193 -2.81 9.84 -12.60
C ILE A 193 -2.16 9.82 -13.98
N ILE A 194 -2.54 10.75 -14.86
CA ILE A 194 -2.05 10.81 -16.25
C ILE A 194 -0.92 11.82 -16.44
N SER A 195 -0.06 11.51 -17.40
CA SER A 195 0.98 12.36 -17.98
C SER A 195 0.77 12.54 -19.49
N GLU A 196 1.38 13.56 -20.10
CA GLU A 196 1.37 13.72 -21.58
C GLU A 196 2.17 12.61 -22.29
N LYS A 197 3.23 12.12 -21.63
CA LYS A 197 4.20 11.14 -22.15
C LYS A 197 4.16 9.84 -21.38
N ASP A 198 4.71 8.78 -21.95
CA ASP A 198 4.83 7.43 -21.37
C ASP A 198 6.15 7.19 -20.61
N ASP A 199 6.86 8.25 -20.22
CA ASP A 199 8.15 8.25 -19.53
C ASP A 199 8.05 8.28 -18.00
N GLN A 200 6.85 8.16 -17.43
CA GLN A 200 6.61 8.15 -15.98
C GLN A 200 5.42 7.26 -15.54
N VAL A 201 5.50 6.74 -14.31
CA VAL A 201 4.42 6.06 -13.57
C VAL A 201 4.29 6.62 -12.16
N THR A 202 3.13 6.53 -11.51
CA THR A 202 2.94 6.94 -10.11
C THR A 202 2.78 5.72 -9.19
N ASP A 203 2.69 5.91 -7.87
CA ASP A 203 2.33 4.82 -6.97
C ASP A 203 0.97 4.18 -7.29
N GLY A 204 0.90 2.87 -7.07
CA GLY A 204 -0.30 2.07 -7.29
C GLY A 204 -1.46 2.44 -6.37
N HIS A 205 -1.20 3.02 -5.19
CA HIS A 205 -2.26 3.48 -4.29
C HIS A 205 -3.02 4.70 -4.87
N TRP A 206 -2.40 5.48 -5.77
CA TRP A 206 -3.07 6.54 -6.51
C TRP A 206 -3.93 6.02 -7.68
N SER A 207 -3.95 4.71 -7.98
CA SER A 207 -4.77 4.17 -9.07
C SER A 207 -5.88 3.24 -8.60
N ILE A 208 -7.02 3.87 -8.34
CA ILE A 208 -8.16 3.29 -7.62
C ILE A 208 -9.14 2.70 -8.62
N LYS A 209 -9.55 1.44 -8.41
CA LYS A 209 -10.50 0.71 -9.25
C LYS A 209 -11.90 0.75 -8.64
N TRP A 210 -12.93 0.47 -9.44
CA TRP A 210 -14.33 0.47 -8.99
C TRP A 210 -14.73 1.77 -8.28
N VAL A 211 -14.27 2.92 -8.78
CA VAL A 211 -14.57 4.22 -8.19
C VAL A 211 -16.04 4.54 -8.39
N ASN A 212 -16.75 4.77 -7.29
CA ASN A 212 -18.18 5.11 -7.33
C ASN A 212 -18.51 6.44 -6.65
N LYS A 213 -17.58 7.06 -5.89
CA LYS A 213 -17.77 8.40 -5.32
C LYS A 213 -16.55 9.29 -5.42
N VAL A 214 -16.83 10.58 -5.60
CA VAL A 214 -15.89 11.70 -5.53
C VAL A 214 -16.48 12.72 -4.56
N GLU A 215 -15.79 13.00 -3.45
CA GLU A 215 -16.25 13.90 -2.39
C GLU A 215 -15.37 15.15 -2.35
N VAL A 216 -15.87 16.26 -2.87
CA VAL A 216 -15.29 17.59 -2.70
C VAL A 216 -15.61 18.05 -1.28
N ARG A 217 -14.59 18.12 -0.42
CA ARG A 217 -14.75 18.46 1.00
C ARG A 217 -13.63 19.39 1.47
N PRO A 218 -13.87 20.20 2.53
CA PRO A 218 -12.78 20.81 3.26
C PRO A 218 -11.78 19.72 3.65
N MET A 219 -10.55 19.83 3.17
CA MET A 219 -9.47 19.00 3.64
C MET A 219 -9.11 19.51 5.02
N ILE A 220 -9.09 18.58 5.96
CA ILE A 220 -8.34 18.69 7.21
C ILE A 220 -6.96 19.21 6.81
N MET A 221 -6.58 20.41 7.25
CA MET A 221 -5.42 21.15 6.73
C MET A 221 -4.22 20.22 6.57
N ASP A 222 -3.59 20.19 5.40
CA ASP A 222 -2.40 19.36 5.22
C ASP A 222 -1.27 19.84 6.14
N TRP A 223 -0.52 18.86 6.64
CA TRP A 223 0.57 19.08 7.59
C TRP A 223 1.68 18.07 7.33
N VAL A 224 2.88 18.44 7.76
CA VAL A 224 4.07 17.62 7.75
C VAL A 224 4.59 17.55 9.18
N LEU A 225 4.96 16.36 9.62
CA LEU A 225 5.73 16.12 10.83
C LEU A 225 7.20 15.98 10.45
N ALA A 226 8.04 16.88 10.93
CA ALA A 226 9.49 16.71 10.88
C ALA A 226 9.93 15.70 11.95
N VAL A 227 10.84 14.81 11.57
CA VAL A 227 11.56 13.91 12.48
C VAL A 227 13.05 14.05 12.20
N ASP A 228 13.75 14.70 13.13
CA ASP A 228 15.14 15.10 12.96
C ASP A 228 16.03 14.33 13.94
N GLY A 229 17.21 13.87 13.51
CA GLY A 229 18.13 13.13 14.36
C GLY A 229 19.48 12.86 13.70
N ALA A 230 19.82 11.58 13.52
CA ALA A 230 20.95 11.13 12.73
C ALA A 230 20.79 11.54 11.24
N ILE A 231 19.55 11.66 10.79
CA ILE A 231 19.12 12.18 9.48
C ILE A 231 17.86 13.03 9.65
N GLU A 232 17.53 13.85 8.67
CA GLU A 232 16.28 14.64 8.62
C GLU A 232 15.24 13.91 7.76
N THR A 233 14.02 13.74 8.26
CA THR A 233 12.91 13.08 7.56
C THR A 233 11.60 13.82 7.76
N GLU A 234 10.85 14.03 6.69
CA GLU A 234 9.49 14.59 6.71
C GLU A 234 8.46 13.47 6.53
N ILE A 235 7.40 13.48 7.36
CA ILE A 235 6.25 12.57 7.25
C ILE A 235 5.01 13.43 6.99
N ASP A 236 4.49 13.38 5.77
CA ASP A 236 3.23 14.06 5.43
C ASP A 236 2.01 13.38 6.08
N ARG A 237 0.91 14.12 6.13
CA ARG A 237 -0.37 13.64 6.67
C ARG A 237 -0.84 12.30 6.07
N ALA A 238 -0.71 12.11 4.75
CA ALA A 238 -1.19 10.91 4.06
C ALA A 238 -0.33 9.68 4.41
N SER A 239 0.98 9.87 4.53
CA SER A 239 1.96 8.88 4.96
C SER A 239 1.75 8.49 6.43
N PHE A 240 1.41 9.46 7.29
CA PHE A 240 1.04 9.19 8.67
C PHE A 240 -0.29 8.43 8.77
N GLU A 241 -1.33 8.84 8.03
CA GLU A 241 -2.62 8.12 7.94
C GLU A 241 -2.44 6.69 7.43
N SER A 242 -1.61 6.51 6.40
CA SER A 242 -1.22 5.19 5.88
C SER A 242 -0.48 4.36 6.94
N CYS A 243 0.46 4.96 7.67
CA CYS A 243 1.16 4.30 8.77
C CYS A 243 0.17 3.84 9.86
N VAL A 244 -0.85 4.64 10.20
CA VAL A 244 -1.88 4.26 11.19
C VAL A 244 -2.66 3.03 10.73
N SER A 245 -2.89 2.85 9.43
CA SER A 245 -3.57 1.63 8.92
C SER A 245 -2.81 0.32 9.17
N CYS A 246 -1.48 0.37 9.30
CA CYS A 246 -0.60 -0.78 9.54
C CYS A 246 -0.08 -0.88 10.98
N HIS A 247 -0.01 0.25 11.69
CA HIS A 247 0.65 0.41 12.99
C HIS A 247 -0.20 1.21 14.00
N GLU A 248 -1.53 1.07 13.93
CA GLU A 248 -2.48 1.72 14.86
C GLU A 248 -2.11 1.45 16.33
N ALA A 249 -1.95 2.54 17.08
CA ALA A 249 -1.84 2.53 18.53
C ALA A 249 -2.97 3.38 19.13
N THR A 250 -3.48 2.96 20.31
CA THR A 250 -4.52 3.69 21.04
C THR A 250 -4.22 3.83 22.52
N TRP A 251 -4.61 4.96 23.11
CA TRP A 251 -4.51 5.25 24.54
C TRP A 251 -5.82 5.86 25.05
N THR A 252 -6.28 5.44 26.22
CA THR A 252 -7.51 5.97 26.84
C THR A 252 -7.17 6.87 28.02
N ASP A 253 -7.74 8.08 28.05
CA ASP A 253 -7.45 9.08 29.08
C ASP A 253 -8.24 8.90 30.40
N ASP A 254 -8.05 9.82 31.35
CA ASP A 254 -8.68 9.78 32.68
C ASP A 254 -10.19 10.09 32.68
N VAL A 255 -10.76 10.53 31.56
CA VAL A 255 -12.19 10.78 31.37
C VAL A 255 -12.86 9.84 30.37
N GLY A 256 -12.08 8.98 29.71
CA GLY A 256 -12.55 7.90 28.83
C GLY A 256 -12.47 8.19 27.34
N GLN A 257 -11.78 9.24 26.91
CA GLN A 257 -11.54 9.53 25.48
C GLN A 257 -10.47 8.58 24.93
N VAL A 258 -10.69 8.06 23.72
CA VAL A 258 -9.76 7.16 23.03
C VAL A 258 -8.95 7.94 22.01
N TRP A 259 -7.67 8.14 22.30
CA TRP A 259 -6.70 8.79 21.42
C TRP A 259 -6.05 7.74 20.52
N LYS A 260 -5.89 8.05 19.23
CA LYS A 260 -5.42 7.09 18.20
C LYS A 260 -4.35 7.71 17.30
N GLY A 261 -3.28 6.96 17.01
CA GLY A 261 -2.19 7.36 16.12
C GLY A 261 -1.05 6.33 16.11
N ILE A 262 0.20 6.81 16.19
CA ILE A 262 1.43 5.99 16.09
C ILE A 262 2.22 6.01 17.40
N GLU A 263 2.83 4.87 17.75
CA GLU A 263 3.75 4.74 18.89
C GLU A 263 5.01 5.59 18.68
N LEU A 264 5.41 6.43 19.65
CA LEU A 264 6.52 7.38 19.52
C LEU A 264 7.82 6.73 19.02
N TRP A 265 8.13 5.52 19.52
CA TRP A 265 9.36 4.81 19.16
C TRP A 265 9.44 4.43 17.67
N ARG A 266 8.30 4.26 16.99
CA ARG A 266 8.27 4.02 15.55
C ARG A 266 8.61 5.27 14.76
N LEU A 267 8.16 6.43 15.25
CA LEU A 267 8.49 7.72 14.65
C LEU A 267 9.97 8.05 14.87
N MET A 268 10.53 7.75 16.04
CA MET A 268 11.98 7.86 16.29
C MET A 268 12.81 7.05 15.28
N GLY A 269 12.31 5.88 14.86
CA GLY A 269 12.95 5.04 13.84
C GLY A 269 13.10 5.68 12.44
N TYR A 270 12.47 6.82 12.16
CA TYR A 270 12.67 7.55 10.90
C TYR A 270 13.96 8.39 10.86
N ALA A 271 14.65 8.53 12.00
CA ALA A 271 15.76 9.45 12.17
C ALA A 271 16.82 9.01 13.21
N ASP A 272 16.74 7.81 13.79
CA ASP A 272 17.71 7.39 14.83
C ASP A 272 19.02 6.84 14.25
N ASP A 273 19.01 6.28 13.04
CA ASP A 273 20.21 5.99 12.25
C ASP A 273 20.10 6.46 10.78
N ALA A 274 20.74 5.77 9.83
CA ALA A 274 20.71 6.10 8.40
C ALA A 274 19.50 5.51 7.65
N VAL A 275 18.71 4.63 8.28
CA VAL A 275 17.68 3.79 7.66
C VAL A 275 16.30 4.39 7.91
N LYS A 276 15.81 5.23 6.98
CA LYS A 276 14.56 6.00 7.16
C LYS A 276 13.31 5.16 7.43
N HIS A 277 13.07 4.08 6.68
CA HIS A 277 11.86 3.29 6.81
C HIS A 277 11.96 1.92 6.11
N GLU A 278 13.13 1.27 6.26
CA GLU A 278 13.41 -0.02 5.62
C GLU A 278 13.72 -1.10 6.67
N GLY A 279 13.19 -2.31 6.47
CA GLY A 279 13.46 -3.47 7.33
C GLY A 279 13.10 -3.25 8.81
N TRP A 280 14.12 -3.20 9.66
CA TRP A 280 14.01 -2.93 11.10
C TRP A 280 14.66 -1.57 11.41
N SER A 281 14.07 -0.49 10.89
CA SER A 281 14.47 0.91 11.08
C SER A 281 14.23 1.41 12.51
N TYR A 282 14.94 0.86 13.49
CA TYR A 282 14.96 1.34 14.88
C TYR A 282 16.17 0.81 15.66
N ASP A 283 17.13 1.69 15.99
CA ASP A 283 18.32 1.31 16.75
C ASP A 283 18.04 1.25 18.27
N VAL A 284 17.56 0.08 18.69
CA VAL A 284 17.41 -0.30 20.11
C VAL A 284 18.69 -0.08 20.92
N LYS A 285 19.89 -0.24 20.35
CA LYS A 285 21.15 -0.04 21.10
C LYS A 285 21.37 1.45 21.36
N LEU A 286 21.08 2.32 20.39
CA LEU A 286 21.16 3.76 20.54
C LEU A 286 20.10 4.28 21.52
N ALA A 287 18.86 3.80 21.42
CA ALA A 287 17.80 4.10 22.38
C ALA A 287 18.18 3.68 23.81
N LYS A 288 18.73 2.46 23.99
CA LYS A 288 19.26 1.99 25.28
C LYS A 288 20.54 2.67 25.75
N ALA A 289 21.30 3.33 24.87
CA ALA A 289 22.44 4.16 25.27
C ALA A 289 21.97 5.49 25.92
N GLY A 290 20.78 5.95 25.56
CA GLY A 290 20.09 7.09 26.16
C GLY A 290 20.45 8.43 25.52
N TYR A 291 19.40 9.13 25.09
CA TYR A 291 19.44 10.49 24.56
C TYR A 291 18.09 11.19 24.84
N ASP A 292 18.09 12.52 24.78
CA ASP A 292 16.88 13.32 24.92
C ASP A 292 16.06 13.29 23.61
N VAL A 293 14.75 13.10 23.72
CA VAL A 293 13.79 13.20 22.61
C VAL A 293 12.92 14.42 22.87
N ARG A 294 13.05 15.47 22.06
CA ARG A 294 12.25 16.68 22.12
C ARG A 294 11.02 16.53 21.22
N ILE A 295 9.87 16.96 21.72
CA ILE A 295 8.59 16.92 21.02
C ILE A 295 8.04 18.33 21.04
N VAL A 296 7.96 18.96 19.86
CA VAL A 296 7.82 20.41 19.71
C VAL A 296 6.58 20.75 18.88
N ALA A 297 5.75 21.63 19.42
CA ALA A 297 4.57 22.18 18.76
C ALA A 297 4.92 23.37 17.86
N ALA A 298 4.07 23.60 16.85
CA ALA A 298 4.21 24.72 15.92
C ALA A 298 4.18 26.11 16.59
N ASP A 299 3.62 26.23 17.81
CA ASP A 299 3.63 27.47 18.60
C ASP A 299 4.89 27.64 19.47
N GLY A 300 5.82 26.67 19.43
CA GLY A 300 7.05 26.64 20.22
C GLY A 300 6.90 26.05 21.62
N PHE A 301 5.73 25.51 22.01
CA PHE A 301 5.59 24.71 23.22
C PHE A 301 6.24 23.33 23.03
N GLU A 302 6.94 22.83 24.06
CA GLU A 302 7.70 21.56 23.94
C GLU A 302 7.69 20.73 25.22
N THR A 303 8.01 19.45 25.06
CA THR A 303 8.46 18.56 26.14
C THR A 303 9.72 17.81 25.73
N THR A 304 10.43 17.28 26.71
CA THR A 304 11.48 16.28 26.51
C THR A 304 11.09 14.98 27.20
N VAL A 305 11.39 13.85 26.57
CA VAL A 305 11.35 12.50 27.17
C VAL A 305 12.67 11.78 26.90
N TRP A 306 12.94 10.69 27.62
CA TRP A 306 14.21 9.96 27.54
C TRP A 306 14.08 8.74 26.63
N SER A 307 15.05 8.49 25.74
CA SER A 307 14.92 7.44 24.71
C SER A 307 14.90 6.00 25.26
N ASP A 308 15.52 5.72 26.42
CA ASP A 308 15.43 4.41 27.09
C ASP A 308 14.02 4.15 27.67
N ASP A 309 13.30 5.21 28.09
CA ASP A 309 11.89 5.12 28.49
C ASP A 309 10.95 5.02 27.27
N ALA A 310 11.39 5.49 26.10
CA ALA A 310 10.65 5.39 24.85
C ALA A 310 10.87 4.05 24.12
N ASP A 311 12.00 3.35 24.33
CA ASP A 311 12.34 2.09 23.66
C ASP A 311 11.21 1.05 23.73
N ARG A 312 10.57 0.81 22.58
CA ARG A 312 9.42 -0.09 22.41
C ARG A 312 8.29 0.19 23.39
N ASN A 313 8.12 1.46 23.76
CA ASN A 313 7.05 1.90 24.64
C ASN A 313 5.73 2.03 23.87
N HIS A 314 4.92 0.98 23.95
CA HIS A 314 3.59 0.87 23.35
C HIS A 314 2.53 1.79 23.97
N GLU A 315 2.85 2.48 25.06
CA GLU A 315 1.92 3.32 25.81
C GLU A 315 2.12 4.83 25.53
N TRP A 316 3.10 5.20 24.72
CA TRP A 316 3.44 6.57 24.34
C TRP A 316 3.14 6.80 22.86
N ILE A 317 2.16 7.66 22.57
CA ILE A 317 1.50 7.75 21.26
C ILE A 317 1.49 9.19 20.78
N VAL A 318 1.84 9.39 19.52
CA VAL A 318 1.56 10.62 18.76
C VAL A 318 0.22 10.39 18.06
N ALA A 319 -0.84 10.90 18.67
CA ALA A 319 -2.21 10.74 18.22
C ALA A 319 -2.59 11.77 17.14
N MET A 320 -3.39 11.34 16.18
CA MET A 320 -4.00 12.16 15.13
C MET A 320 -5.54 12.21 15.21
N LEU A 321 -6.16 11.32 15.99
CA LEU A 321 -7.61 11.28 16.27
C LEU A 321 -7.88 11.16 17.78
N VAL A 322 -9.07 11.59 18.20
CA VAL A 322 -9.67 11.37 19.53
C VAL A 322 -11.14 11.00 19.37
N ASP A 323 -11.57 9.89 19.99
CA ASP A 323 -12.92 9.31 19.84
C ASP A 323 -13.34 9.12 18.35
N ASP A 324 -12.38 8.64 17.53
CA ASP A 324 -12.45 8.53 16.06
C ASP A 324 -12.75 9.85 15.30
N ALA A 325 -12.73 11.00 15.98
CA ALA A 325 -12.80 12.33 15.40
C ALA A 325 -11.41 12.97 15.27
N GLN A 326 -11.28 13.93 14.34
CA GLN A 326 -10.07 14.73 14.17
C GLN A 326 -9.73 15.55 15.43
N LEU A 327 -8.44 15.78 15.68
CA LEU A 327 -8.02 16.74 16.70
C LEU A 327 -8.41 18.18 16.32
N GLU A 328 -8.82 18.96 17.32
CA GLU A 328 -9.21 20.37 17.17
C GLU A 328 -8.28 21.33 17.93
N GLU A 329 -8.31 22.61 17.52
CA GLU A 329 -7.58 23.72 18.14
C GLU A 329 -6.10 23.38 18.40
N LYS A 330 -5.62 23.65 19.63
CA LYS A 330 -4.26 23.41 20.14
C LYS A 330 -3.80 21.94 20.15
N ASN A 331 -4.64 20.98 19.78
CA ASN A 331 -4.24 19.58 19.65
C ASN A 331 -3.96 19.20 18.19
N PHE A 332 -4.47 19.97 17.23
CA PHE A 332 -4.25 19.75 15.80
C PHE A 332 -2.87 20.29 15.35
N PRO A 333 -2.11 19.57 14.50
CA PRO A 333 -2.47 18.33 13.82
C PRO A 333 -2.28 17.05 14.65
N LEU A 334 -1.25 17.02 15.48
CA LEU A 334 -0.81 15.84 16.22
C LEU A 334 -0.67 16.14 17.71
N LYS A 335 -0.94 15.14 18.56
CA LYS A 335 -0.83 15.23 20.02
C LYS A 335 -0.09 14.06 20.64
N PHE A 336 0.95 14.35 21.42
CA PHE A 336 1.64 13.37 22.24
C PHE A 336 0.81 13.08 23.51
N VAL A 337 0.54 11.81 23.73
CA VAL A 337 -0.25 11.28 24.86
C VAL A 337 0.34 9.96 25.33
N GLY A 338 -0.05 9.51 26.53
CA GLY A 338 0.41 8.21 27.01
C GLY A 338 0.45 8.05 28.52
N ILE A 339 0.70 6.81 28.97
CA ILE A 339 0.77 6.49 30.39
C ILE A 339 2.02 7.11 31.04
N GLY A 340 1.91 7.48 32.32
CA GLY A 340 3.02 8.03 33.10
C GLY A 340 3.41 9.49 32.79
N LEU A 341 2.98 10.05 31.66
CA LEU A 341 3.20 11.45 31.30
C LEU A 341 2.39 12.40 32.20
N GLU A 342 3.00 13.49 32.64
CA GLU A 342 2.26 14.61 33.24
C GLU A 342 1.44 15.35 32.16
N LYS A 343 0.31 15.97 32.54
CA LYS A 343 -0.54 16.75 31.60
C LYS A 343 0.20 17.91 30.89
N LYS A 344 1.34 18.35 31.42
CA LYS A 344 2.23 19.36 30.78
C LYS A 344 3.14 18.78 29.69
N GLN A 345 3.39 17.47 29.72
CA GLN A 345 4.20 16.76 28.72
C GLN A 345 3.35 16.29 27.53
N MET A 346 2.02 16.29 27.66
CA MET A 346 1.09 15.90 26.59
C MET A 346 0.91 17.04 25.56
N VAL A 347 1.99 17.36 24.85
CA VAL A 347 2.08 18.40 23.80
C VAL A 347 1.04 18.15 22.72
N GLY A 348 0.35 19.20 22.28
CA GLY A 348 -0.55 19.18 21.11
C GLY A 348 -0.10 20.18 20.07
N GLY A 349 -0.51 19.98 18.81
CA GLY A 349 -0.05 20.80 17.69
C GLY A 349 1.40 20.54 17.31
N ILE A 350 1.84 19.29 17.45
CA ILE A 350 3.22 18.85 17.16
C ILE A 350 3.54 19.07 15.68
N ALA A 351 4.72 19.63 15.42
CA ALA A 351 5.29 19.80 14.10
C ALA A 351 6.69 19.16 13.97
N LEU A 352 7.37 18.89 15.08
CA LEU A 352 8.72 18.31 15.11
C LEU A 352 8.90 17.31 16.25
N ILE A 353 9.55 16.19 15.95
CA ILE A 353 10.19 15.28 16.91
C ILE A 353 11.70 15.32 16.64
N GLU A 354 12.48 15.78 17.61
CA GLU A 354 13.94 15.94 17.49
C GLU A 354 14.64 14.96 18.44
N LEU A 355 15.45 14.07 17.87
CA LEU A 355 16.30 13.13 18.58
C LEU A 355 17.65 13.80 18.81
N MET A 356 18.05 13.99 20.06
CA MET A 356 19.28 14.71 20.41
C MET A 356 20.54 13.81 20.25
N VAL A 357 20.69 13.25 19.06
CA VAL A 357 21.81 12.41 18.61
C VAL A 357 22.69 13.18 17.62
N PRO A 358 23.95 12.77 17.38
CA PRO A 358 24.77 13.42 16.36
C PRO A 358 24.21 13.14 14.97
N ALA A 359 23.90 14.19 14.21
CA ALA A 359 23.63 14.08 12.78
C ALA A 359 24.80 13.37 12.07
N LEU A 360 24.47 12.45 11.16
CA LEU A 360 25.42 11.91 10.21
C LEU A 360 25.78 13.07 9.25
N GLU A 361 27.07 13.33 9.07
CA GLU A 361 27.50 14.35 8.10
C GLU A 361 26.95 13.96 6.72
N GLU A 362 26.26 14.89 6.04
CA GLU A 362 25.84 14.71 4.65
C GLU A 362 27.05 14.27 3.81
N VAL A 363 27.06 12.99 3.43
CA VAL A 363 27.96 12.51 2.40
C VAL A 363 27.39 13.04 1.09
N VAL A 364 27.77 14.28 0.76
CA VAL A 364 27.23 15.07 -0.36
C VAL A 364 26.96 14.17 -1.56
N GLU A 365 25.68 13.96 -1.85
CA GLU A 365 25.24 13.03 -2.89
C GLU A 365 25.70 13.54 -4.25
N VAL A 366 26.78 12.95 -4.77
CA VAL A 366 27.25 13.24 -6.12
C VAL A 366 26.43 12.38 -7.07
N GLU A 367 25.48 12.99 -7.76
CA GLU A 367 24.90 12.39 -8.96
C GLU A 367 26.02 12.05 -9.95
N GLU A 368 26.20 10.76 -10.27
CA GLU A 368 26.09 10.25 -11.64
C GLU A 368 26.51 8.77 -11.77
N THR A 369 25.75 8.05 -12.60
CA THR A 369 26.13 6.82 -13.31
C THR A 369 26.44 5.55 -12.50
N GLU A 370 25.45 4.67 -12.39
CA GLU A 370 25.70 3.23 -12.19
C GLU A 370 26.32 2.62 -13.46
N ALA A 371 27.63 2.77 -13.61
CA ALA A 371 28.45 1.84 -14.36
C ALA A 371 29.02 0.83 -13.36
N ALA A 372 28.70 -0.46 -13.55
CA ALA A 372 29.14 -1.54 -12.68
C ALA A 372 30.64 -1.41 -12.34
N GLN A 373 30.95 -1.24 -11.04
CA GLN A 373 32.33 -1.14 -10.60
C GLN A 373 33.07 -2.43 -10.97
N ILE A 374 34.14 -2.30 -11.76
CA ILE A 374 34.97 -3.43 -12.16
C ILE A 374 35.84 -3.83 -10.97
N VAL A 375 35.26 -4.61 -10.05
CA VAL A 375 36.01 -5.26 -8.97
C VAL A 375 36.97 -6.25 -9.61
N ASP A 376 38.26 -6.16 -9.28
CA ASP A 376 39.26 -7.10 -9.76
C ASP A 376 39.12 -8.44 -9.02
N LEU A 377 38.23 -9.29 -9.54
CA LEU A 377 37.99 -10.65 -9.05
C LEU A 377 39.04 -11.66 -9.57
N THR A 378 40.16 -11.19 -10.17
CA THR A 378 41.16 -12.08 -10.79
C THR A 378 41.79 -13.02 -9.75
N GLY A 379 41.45 -14.30 -9.86
CA GLY A 379 41.93 -15.35 -8.95
C GLY A 379 41.09 -15.53 -7.69
N ALA A 380 39.88 -14.97 -7.62
CA ALA A 380 38.85 -15.46 -6.72
C ALA A 380 38.43 -16.89 -7.10
N GLN A 381 38.11 -17.71 -6.09
CA GLN A 381 37.62 -19.09 -6.26
C GLN A 381 36.11 -19.17 -5.98
N PHE A 382 35.58 -18.22 -5.20
CA PHE A 382 34.17 -18.02 -4.93
C PHE A 382 33.85 -16.52 -4.93
N VAL A 383 32.66 -16.10 -5.37
CA VAL A 383 32.26 -14.68 -5.44
C VAL A 383 30.87 -14.47 -4.86
N ILE A 384 30.68 -13.41 -4.07
CA ILE A 384 29.34 -12.89 -3.74
C ILE A 384 29.15 -11.54 -4.44
N SER A 385 28.04 -11.40 -5.16
CA SER A 385 27.72 -10.23 -6.00
C SER A 385 26.20 -9.92 -5.98
N GLY A 386 25.77 -8.87 -6.67
CA GLY A 386 24.36 -8.46 -6.76
C GLY A 386 24.03 -7.35 -5.76
N LEU A 387 22.88 -7.46 -5.08
CA LEU A 387 22.44 -6.55 -4.01
C LEU A 387 23.29 -6.70 -2.73
N VAL A 388 24.53 -6.24 -2.81
CA VAL A 388 25.50 -6.18 -1.70
C VAL A 388 26.25 -4.85 -1.70
N ASN A 389 26.68 -4.43 -0.51
CA ASN A 389 27.47 -3.22 -0.27
C ASN A 389 28.89 -3.35 -0.81
N THR A 390 29.46 -4.55 -0.82
CA THR A 390 30.76 -4.82 -1.45
C THR A 390 30.77 -6.17 -2.16
N VAL A 391 30.73 -6.15 -3.49
CA VAL A 391 30.97 -7.33 -4.33
C VAL A 391 32.35 -7.89 -4.01
N THR A 392 32.41 -9.13 -3.51
CA THR A 392 33.62 -9.67 -2.88
C THR A 392 33.99 -11.02 -3.49
N GLY A 393 35.25 -11.13 -3.92
CA GLY A 393 35.88 -12.36 -4.37
C GLY A 393 36.71 -13.01 -3.25
N PHE A 394 36.44 -14.28 -2.97
CA PHE A 394 37.06 -15.05 -1.90
C PHE A 394 38.04 -16.10 -2.44
N LYS A 395 39.07 -16.39 -1.65
CA LYS A 395 39.96 -17.55 -1.77
C LYS A 395 39.76 -18.44 -0.55
N GLU A 396 39.98 -19.74 -0.70
CA GLU A 396 39.82 -20.68 0.42
C GLU A 396 40.75 -20.33 1.60
N GLU A 397 41.97 -19.87 1.35
CA GLU A 397 42.89 -19.38 2.40
C GLU A 397 42.28 -18.28 3.26
N THR A 398 41.53 -17.36 2.65
CA THR A 398 40.85 -16.26 3.35
C THR A 398 39.58 -16.74 4.05
N LEU A 399 38.80 -17.63 3.44
CA LEU A 399 37.61 -18.23 4.05
C LEU A 399 37.98 -19.05 5.30
N ARG A 400 39.09 -19.81 5.25
CA ARG A 400 39.61 -20.56 6.41
C ARG A 400 40.22 -19.69 7.52
N ALA A 401 40.33 -18.38 7.31
CA ALA A 401 40.72 -17.42 8.34
C ALA A 401 39.53 -16.76 9.06
N LEU A 402 38.29 -17.05 8.63
CA LEU A 402 37.05 -16.67 9.31
C LEU A 402 36.67 -17.70 10.40
N GLU A 403 35.50 -17.56 11.03
CA GLU A 403 34.97 -18.60 11.92
C GLU A 403 34.56 -19.83 11.09
N VAL A 404 35.42 -20.85 11.09
CA VAL A 404 35.14 -22.15 10.49
C VAL A 404 34.44 -23.03 11.51
N VAL A 405 33.29 -23.59 11.12
CA VAL A 405 32.51 -24.50 11.95
C VAL A 405 32.40 -25.89 11.32
N THR A 406 32.28 -26.91 12.17
CA THR A 406 31.92 -28.27 11.78
C THR A 406 30.53 -28.58 12.28
N ILE A 407 29.63 -28.97 11.38
CA ILE A 407 28.24 -29.35 11.69
C ILE A 407 27.95 -30.78 11.22
N THR A 408 26.96 -31.42 11.82
CA THR A 408 26.38 -32.67 11.30
C THR A 408 25.03 -32.36 10.66
N ALA A 409 24.86 -32.66 9.38
CA ALA A 409 23.63 -32.36 8.63
C ALA A 409 23.18 -33.54 7.77
N ASP A 410 21.87 -33.63 7.50
CA ASP A 410 21.27 -34.69 6.68
C ASP A 410 20.96 -34.19 5.27
N HIS A 411 21.71 -34.67 4.27
CA HIS A 411 21.48 -34.31 2.88
C HIS A 411 20.34 -35.17 2.30
N PRO A 412 19.25 -34.59 1.75
CA PRO A 412 18.00 -35.34 1.46
C PRO A 412 18.09 -36.49 0.44
N LYS A 413 19.25 -36.70 -0.22
CA LYS A 413 19.51 -37.82 -1.13
C LYS A 413 20.66 -38.75 -0.72
N SER A 414 21.52 -38.35 0.23
CA SER A 414 22.72 -39.13 0.62
C SER A 414 22.84 -39.40 2.12
N GLY A 415 21.92 -38.90 2.94
CA GLY A 415 21.89 -39.13 4.38
C GLY A 415 22.81 -38.18 5.16
N THR A 416 22.95 -38.49 6.44
CA THR A 416 23.74 -37.73 7.41
C THR A 416 25.24 -37.77 7.13
N ALA A 417 25.89 -36.61 7.14
CA ALA A 417 27.33 -36.44 7.08
C ALA A 417 27.81 -35.27 7.95
N GLU A 418 29.10 -35.19 8.21
CA GLU A 418 29.75 -34.01 8.79
C GLU A 418 30.24 -33.08 7.68
N TYR A 419 30.11 -31.77 7.91
CA TYR A 419 30.48 -30.71 6.98
C TYR A 419 31.29 -29.65 7.71
N GLU A 420 32.40 -29.21 7.11
CA GLU A 420 33.22 -28.09 7.59
C GLU A 420 33.01 -26.90 6.64
N GLY A 421 32.83 -25.68 7.16
CA GLY A 421 32.59 -24.50 6.33
C GLY A 421 32.46 -23.20 7.11
N VAL A 422 32.17 -22.12 6.39
CA VAL A 422 31.81 -20.80 6.97
C VAL A 422 30.31 -20.60 6.84
N ARG A 423 29.66 -20.00 7.85
CA ARG A 423 28.21 -19.72 7.78
C ARG A 423 27.90 -18.67 6.73
N LEU A 424 26.80 -18.86 6.01
CA LEU A 424 26.33 -17.88 5.04
C LEU A 424 25.93 -16.56 5.67
N SER A 425 25.36 -16.57 6.88
CA SER A 425 25.04 -15.35 7.63
C SER A 425 26.26 -14.46 7.87
N GLU A 426 27.41 -15.05 8.22
CA GLU A 426 28.66 -14.32 8.47
C GLU A 426 29.25 -13.76 7.17
N LEU A 427 29.16 -14.52 6.06
CA LEU A 427 29.57 -14.04 4.74
C LEU A 427 28.66 -12.91 4.23
N PHE A 428 27.36 -12.96 4.52
CA PHE A 428 26.38 -11.94 4.16
C PHE A 428 26.50 -10.66 5.00
N GLU A 429 26.82 -10.78 6.29
CA GLU A 429 27.21 -9.65 7.15
C GLU A 429 28.50 -8.99 6.63
N LEU A 430 29.51 -9.78 6.25
CA LEU A 430 30.80 -9.29 5.75
C LEU A 430 30.71 -8.52 4.43
N VAL A 431 29.87 -8.96 3.47
CA VAL A 431 29.66 -8.23 2.20
C VAL A 431 28.58 -7.15 2.29
N GLY A 432 27.80 -7.16 3.38
CA GLY A 432 26.63 -6.33 3.63
C GLY A 432 25.55 -6.52 2.57
N ILE A 433 24.62 -7.46 2.74
CA ILE A 433 23.44 -7.52 1.87
C ILE A 433 22.70 -6.17 1.90
N LYS A 434 22.31 -5.67 0.72
CA LYS A 434 21.48 -4.48 0.56
C LYS A 434 20.00 -4.81 0.73
N ASP A 435 19.24 -3.84 1.19
CA ASP A 435 17.78 -3.92 1.26
C ASP A 435 17.15 -4.17 -0.11
N GLY A 436 15.94 -4.76 -0.09
CA GLY A 436 15.27 -5.30 -1.28
C GLY A 436 15.74 -6.70 -1.70
N ALA A 437 16.85 -7.22 -1.18
CA ALA A 437 17.29 -8.59 -1.43
C ALA A 437 16.31 -9.64 -0.87
N THR A 438 15.87 -10.56 -1.73
CA THR A 438 14.90 -11.62 -1.41
C THR A 438 15.36 -13.01 -1.85
N THR A 439 16.25 -13.09 -2.83
CA THR A 439 16.59 -14.33 -3.54
C THR A 439 18.10 -14.48 -3.70
N LEU A 440 18.59 -15.70 -3.56
CA LEU A 440 19.97 -16.08 -3.82
C LEU A 440 20.03 -16.97 -5.05
N VAL A 441 20.81 -16.59 -6.05
CA VAL A 441 21.11 -17.43 -7.22
C VAL A 441 22.51 -18.02 -7.04
N ILE A 442 22.55 -19.32 -6.80
CA ILE A 442 23.76 -20.08 -6.51
C ILE A 442 24.23 -20.77 -7.78
N THR A 443 25.44 -20.43 -8.24
CA THR A 443 26.02 -20.90 -9.51
C THR A 443 27.15 -21.89 -9.26
N ALA A 444 27.11 -23.03 -9.95
CA ALA A 444 28.16 -24.05 -9.96
C ALA A 444 29.14 -23.90 -11.15
N ASN A 445 30.31 -24.50 -11.01
CA ASN A 445 31.37 -24.53 -12.03
C ASN A 445 31.00 -25.25 -13.33
N ASP A 446 29.96 -26.09 -13.31
CA ASP A 446 29.38 -26.75 -14.49
C ASP A 446 28.26 -25.94 -15.17
N GLY A 447 27.92 -24.76 -14.62
CA GLY A 447 26.86 -23.88 -15.11
C GLY A 447 25.46 -24.22 -14.58
N PHE A 448 25.34 -25.14 -13.61
CA PHE A 448 24.08 -25.35 -12.89
C PHE A 448 23.77 -24.20 -11.94
N ASN A 449 22.53 -23.70 -11.97
CA ASN A 449 22.04 -22.67 -11.06
C ASN A 449 20.90 -23.20 -10.19
N ALA A 450 20.90 -22.82 -8.91
CA ALA A 450 19.76 -22.98 -8.02
C ALA A 450 19.34 -21.61 -7.45
N GLU A 451 18.03 -21.35 -7.47
CA GLU A 451 17.44 -20.20 -6.77
C GLU A 451 16.89 -20.67 -5.42
N VAL A 452 17.10 -19.86 -4.38
CA VAL A 452 16.60 -20.11 -3.02
C VAL A 452 16.25 -18.77 -2.36
N SER A 453 15.22 -18.74 -1.51
CA SER A 453 14.90 -17.52 -0.76
C SER A 453 16.03 -17.18 0.22
N LEU A 454 16.42 -15.90 0.26
CA LEU A 454 17.35 -15.39 1.27
C LEU A 454 16.79 -15.61 2.68
N ALA A 455 15.48 -15.39 2.88
CA ALA A 455 14.82 -15.58 4.17
C ALA A 455 14.88 -17.05 4.64
N ASP A 456 14.65 -18.02 3.74
CA ASP A 456 14.75 -19.45 4.08
C ASP A 456 16.18 -19.87 4.45
N VAL A 457 17.20 -19.28 3.80
CA VAL A 457 18.61 -19.53 4.12
C VAL A 457 19.01 -18.89 5.45
N LEU A 458 18.60 -17.65 5.71
CA LEU A 458 18.87 -16.96 6.98
C LEU A 458 18.12 -17.59 8.16
N ALA A 459 16.95 -18.20 7.92
CA ALA A 459 16.20 -18.95 8.93
C ALA A 459 16.87 -20.27 9.36
N VAL A 460 17.93 -20.71 8.65
CA VAL A 460 18.74 -21.90 8.97
C VAL A 460 20.16 -21.46 9.30
N PRO A 461 20.50 -21.24 10.60
CA PRO A 461 21.82 -20.71 11.01
C PRO A 461 23.01 -21.60 10.62
N ASP A 462 22.78 -22.90 10.45
CA ASP A 462 23.81 -23.88 10.03
C ASP A 462 23.86 -24.04 8.50
N SER A 463 23.38 -23.06 7.73
CA SER A 463 23.62 -22.98 6.28
C SER A 463 25.04 -22.51 5.99
N LEU A 464 25.85 -23.36 5.33
CA LEU A 464 27.27 -23.10 5.11
C LEU A 464 27.64 -22.99 3.62
N LEU A 465 28.65 -22.17 3.36
CA LEU A 465 29.60 -22.42 2.29
C LEU A 465 30.60 -23.48 2.80
N GLY A 466 30.35 -24.74 2.47
CA GLY A 466 31.14 -25.89 2.88
C GLY A 466 32.42 -26.05 2.06
N PHE A 467 33.51 -26.36 2.74
CA PHE A 467 34.75 -26.83 2.12
C PHE A 467 34.60 -28.27 1.64
N THR A 468 35.44 -28.68 0.68
CA THR A 468 35.52 -30.06 0.20
C THR A 468 36.94 -30.62 0.38
N GLU A 469 37.14 -31.90 0.04
CA GLU A 469 38.47 -32.51 0.00
C GLU A 469 39.36 -31.92 -1.13
N THR A 470 38.76 -31.25 -2.13
CA THR A 470 39.49 -30.56 -3.19
C THR A 470 39.68 -29.09 -2.85
N ALA A 471 40.92 -28.65 -2.67
CA ALA A 471 41.21 -27.24 -2.41
C ALA A 471 40.75 -26.35 -3.58
N GLY A 472 39.96 -25.32 -3.28
CA GLY A 472 39.32 -24.41 -4.23
C GLY A 472 37.94 -24.83 -4.73
N GLU A 473 37.40 -25.99 -4.29
CA GLU A 473 36.02 -26.39 -4.60
C GLU A 473 35.14 -26.30 -3.35
N PHE A 474 33.98 -25.65 -3.50
CA PHE A 474 33.01 -25.43 -2.42
C PHE A 474 31.69 -26.14 -2.69
N THR A 475 30.90 -26.36 -1.64
CA THR A 475 29.55 -26.94 -1.72
C THR A 475 28.60 -26.16 -0.82
N MET A 476 27.34 -26.00 -1.22
CA MET A 476 26.30 -25.54 -0.32
C MET A 476 25.91 -26.65 0.63
N VAL A 477 25.79 -26.31 1.91
CA VAL A 477 25.27 -27.16 2.97
C VAL A 477 24.05 -26.44 3.51
N MET A 478 22.85 -26.97 3.25
CA MET A 478 21.58 -26.26 3.47
C MET A 478 20.60 -27.11 4.30
N PRO A 479 20.84 -27.30 5.62
CA PRO A 479 20.04 -28.18 6.46
C PRO A 479 18.53 -27.89 6.36
N GLY A 480 17.70 -28.93 6.19
CA GLY A 480 16.25 -28.78 6.06
C GLY A 480 15.75 -28.24 4.71
N LEU A 481 16.59 -27.65 3.86
CA LEU A 481 16.19 -27.18 2.54
C LEU A 481 16.25 -28.28 1.46
N PRO A 482 15.48 -28.16 0.36
CA PRO A 482 15.40 -29.17 -0.69
C PRO A 482 16.74 -29.48 -1.37
N SER A 483 16.95 -30.74 -1.78
CA SER A 483 18.24 -31.24 -2.31
C SER A 483 18.81 -30.54 -3.56
N ASN A 484 18.06 -29.65 -4.23
CA ASN A 484 18.56 -28.83 -5.33
C ASN A 484 19.27 -27.55 -4.85
N THR A 485 19.06 -27.12 -3.59
CA THR A 485 19.79 -26.00 -2.96
C THR A 485 21.18 -26.40 -2.46
N TRP A 486 21.42 -27.71 -2.31
CA TRP A 486 22.71 -28.32 -1.96
C TRP A 486 23.63 -28.43 -3.19
N VAL A 487 23.91 -27.28 -3.80
CA VAL A 487 24.74 -27.14 -5.01
C VAL A 487 26.18 -27.55 -4.71
N LYS A 488 26.82 -28.29 -5.63
CA LYS A 488 28.23 -28.72 -5.52
C LYS A 488 29.08 -27.98 -6.55
N GLY A 489 30.36 -27.76 -6.24
CA GLY A 489 31.27 -27.03 -7.13
C GLY A 489 30.89 -25.56 -7.26
N VAL A 490 30.41 -24.96 -6.16
CA VAL A 490 29.87 -23.59 -6.14
C VAL A 490 30.98 -22.58 -6.42
N VAL A 491 30.72 -21.64 -7.33
CA VAL A 491 31.65 -20.57 -7.72
C VAL A 491 31.10 -19.17 -7.47
N SER A 492 29.79 -18.99 -7.36
CA SER A 492 29.23 -17.71 -6.92
C SER A 492 27.85 -17.81 -6.28
N ILE A 493 27.53 -16.78 -5.49
CA ILE A 493 26.17 -16.43 -5.07
C ILE A 493 25.87 -15.01 -5.57
N GLU A 494 24.82 -14.87 -6.36
CA GLU A 494 24.26 -13.57 -6.74
C GLU A 494 23.04 -13.28 -5.85
N VAL A 495 23.10 -12.20 -5.08
CA VAL A 495 22.03 -11.70 -4.21
C VAL A 495 21.09 -10.81 -5.05
N LYS A 496 19.78 -11.07 -5.01
CA LYS A 496 18.75 -10.41 -5.83
C LYS A 496 17.52 -10.02 -5.02
#